data_AF-A0A4Z0AC00-F1
#
_entry.id   AF-A0A4Z0AC00-F1
#
_cell.length_a   1.000
_cell.length_b   1.000
_cell.length_c   1.000
_cell.angle_alpha   90.00
_cell.angle_beta   90.00
_cell.angle_gamma   90.00
#
_symmetry.space_group_name_H-M   'P 1'
#
loop_
_entity.id
_entity.type
_entity.pdbx_description
1 polymer ?
#
loop_
_entity_poly.entity_id
_entity_poly.type
_entity_poly.pdbx_seq_one_letter_code
_entity_poly.pdbx_strand_id
1 'polypeptide(L)'
;MSDLVFNHSQHDALLNTCDLALASPDNAMHESDTRPPPTLLVFYTHHRPHLAERDLDFFRKARERGWICEEIVTEKFPPMFPEDPGEEEVRATVHGWRLRKGHPSGS
;
A
#
# COMPACT_ATOMS: atom_id res chain seq x y z
N MET A 1 4.62 -1.54 5.19
CA MET A 1 4.03 -0.25 5.60
C MET A 1 2.74 -0.56 6.31
N SER A 2 2.59 -0.12 7.57
CA SER A 2 1.41 -0.44 8.38
C SER A 2 0.84 0.85 8.93
N ASP A 3 -0.43 1.11 8.64
CA ASP A 3 -1.21 2.26 9.10
C ASP A 3 -0.55 3.63 8.82
N LEU A 4 0.07 3.82 7.64
CA LEU A 4 0.63 5.12 7.24
C LEU A 4 -0.20 5.86 6.17
N VAL A 5 -1.11 5.17 5.49
CA VAL A 5 -1.87 5.75 4.36
C VAL A 5 -2.89 6.81 4.81
N PHE A 6 -3.25 6.88 6.09
CA PHE A 6 -4.13 7.93 6.61
C PHE A 6 -3.50 9.33 6.49
N ASN A 7 -2.18 9.43 6.39
CA ASN A 7 -1.48 10.70 6.24
C ASN A 7 -1.42 11.12 4.76
N HIS A 8 -2.57 11.56 4.24
CA HIS A 8 -2.75 11.89 2.81
C HIS A 8 -1.73 12.90 2.26
N SER A 9 -1.28 13.84 3.10
CA SER A 9 -0.28 14.85 2.68
C SER A 9 1.09 14.25 2.37
N GLN A 10 1.37 13.04 2.87
CA GLN A 10 2.66 12.36 2.76
C GLN A 10 2.66 11.21 1.77
N HIS A 11 1.56 10.96 1.05
CA HIS A 11 1.49 9.85 0.07
C HIS A 11 2.63 9.91 -0.94
N ASP A 12 2.89 11.09 -1.52
CA ASP A 12 3.94 11.24 -2.51
C ASP A 12 5.34 11.04 -1.93
N ALA A 13 5.57 11.48 -0.69
CA ALA A 13 6.83 11.28 0.02
C ALA A 13 7.04 9.79 0.36
N LEU A 14 6.00 9.10 0.84
CA LEU A 14 6.03 7.67 1.12
C LEU A 14 6.35 6.85 -0.14
N LEU A 15 5.69 7.17 -1.26
CA LEU A 15 5.97 6.52 -2.54
C LEU A 15 7.40 6.77 -3.02
N ASN A 16 7.91 8.01 -2.91
CA ASN A 16 9.31 8.32 -3.23
C ASN A 16 10.28 7.49 -2.39
N THR A 17 10.04 7.36 -1.08
CA THR A 17 10.86 6.51 -0.21
C THR A 17 10.81 5.04 -0.64
N CYS A 18 9.64 4.53 -1.00
CA CYS A 18 9.49 3.16 -1.48
C CYS A 18 10.20 2.92 -2.82
N ASP A 19 10.16 3.90 -3.73
CA ASP A 19 10.90 3.88 -4.99
C ASP A 19 12.42 3.83 -4.76
N LEU A 20 12.94 4.56 -3.77
CA LEU A 20 14.36 4.53 -3.43
C LEU A 20 14.79 3.26 -2.68
N ALA A 21 13.89 2.70 -1.85
CA ALA A 21 14.21 1.57 -0.97
C ALA A 21 14.12 0.21 -1.67
N LEU A 22 13.23 0.05 -2.66
CA LEU A 22 13.04 -1.22 -3.36
C LEU A 22 13.90 -1.30 -4.62
N ALA A 23 14.59 -2.42 -4.80
CA ALA A 23 15.34 -2.67 -6.04
C ALA A 23 14.43 -2.59 -7.27
N SER A 24 14.95 -2.03 -8.36
CA SER A 24 14.27 -2.04 -9.66
C SER A 24 14.16 -3.47 -10.19
N PRO A 25 13.12 -3.79 -10.99
CA PRO A 25 12.96 -5.13 -11.58
C PRO A 25 14.22 -5.62 -12.28
N ASP A 26 14.87 -4.76 -13.07
CA ASP A 26 16.09 -5.08 -13.83
C ASP A 26 17.29 -5.43 -12.94
N ASN A 27 17.38 -4.82 -11.76
CA ASN A 27 18.46 -5.08 -10.79
C ASN A 27 18.16 -6.28 -9.89
N ALA A 28 16.91 -6.74 -9.87
CA ALA A 28 16.46 -7.87 -9.06
C ALA A 28 16.50 -9.20 -9.83
N MET A 29 16.73 -9.17 -11.14
CA MET A 29 16.74 -10.34 -12.01
C MET A 29 18.16 -10.65 -12.50
N HIS A 30 18.95 -11.32 -11.67
CA HIS A 30 20.07 -12.12 -12.17
C HIS A 30 19.51 -13.51 -12.52
N GLU A 31 19.91 -14.13 -13.63
CA GLU A 31 19.33 -15.42 -14.09
C GLU A 31 19.44 -16.56 -13.05
N SER A 32 20.32 -16.41 -12.05
CA SER A 32 20.48 -17.33 -10.92
C SER A 32 19.75 -16.91 -9.63
N ASP A 33 18.99 -15.82 -9.64
CA ASP A 33 18.33 -15.27 -8.45
C ASP A 33 16.95 -15.90 -8.24
N THR A 34 16.84 -16.78 -7.24
CA THR A 34 15.59 -17.46 -6.89
C THR A 34 14.73 -16.67 -5.91
N ARG A 35 15.15 -15.45 -5.53
CA ARG A 35 14.41 -14.63 -4.56
C ARG A 35 13.09 -14.13 -5.16
N PRO A 36 12.04 -13.99 -4.35
CA PRO A 36 10.82 -13.35 -4.82
C PRO A 36 11.09 -11.88 -5.19
N PRO A 37 10.33 -11.32 -6.15
CA PRO A 37 10.51 -9.95 -6.58
C PRO A 37 10.32 -8.98 -5.40
N PRO A 38 11.08 -7.86 -5.36
CA PRO A 38 10.92 -6.83 -4.34
C PRO A 38 9.46 -6.39 -4.22
N THR A 39 8.92 -6.45 -3.02
CA THR A 39 7.49 -6.27 -2.75
C THR A 39 7.29 -5.32 -1.58
N LEU A 40 6.39 -4.35 -1.76
CA LEU A 40 5.86 -3.52 -0.68
C LEU A 40 4.53 -4.11 -0.20
N LEU A 41 4.46 -4.49 1.07
CA LEU A 41 3.20 -4.85 1.72
C LEU A 41 2.66 -3.63 2.46
N VAL A 42 1.39 -3.29 2.21
CA VAL A 42 0.70 -2.17 2.83
C VAL A 42 -0.52 -2.69 3.56
N PHE A 43 -0.56 -2.52 4.87
CA PHE A 43 -1.73 -2.83 5.69
C PHE A 43 -2.28 -1.54 6.28
N TYR A 44 -3.60 -1.36 6.27
CA TYR A 44 -4.23 -0.20 6.88
C TYR A 44 -5.67 -0.47 7.31
N THR A 45 -6.13 0.34 8.25
CA THR A 45 -7.54 0.42 8.65
C THR A 45 -8.10 1.81 8.38
N HIS A 46 -9.35 1.92 7.96
CA HIS A 46 -10.02 3.20 7.75
C HIS A 46 -10.46 3.83 9.09
N HIS A 47 -9.49 4.31 9.88
CA HIS A 47 -9.75 4.93 11.19
C HIS A 47 -10.72 6.12 11.13
N ARG A 48 -10.79 6.80 9.97
CA ARG A 48 -11.74 7.88 9.68
C ARG A 48 -12.59 7.46 8.47
N PRO A 49 -13.74 6.79 8.67
CA PRO A 49 -14.55 6.23 7.58
C PRO A 49 -14.93 7.24 6.50
N HIS A 50 -15.21 8.49 6.90
CA HIS A 50 -15.54 9.59 5.99
C HIS A 50 -14.37 10.05 5.09
N LEU A 51 -13.15 9.58 5.35
CA LEU A 51 -11.95 9.83 4.52
C LEU A 51 -11.42 8.56 3.87
N ALA A 52 -12.14 7.44 3.93
CA ALA A 52 -11.70 6.16 3.40
C ALA A 52 -11.28 6.24 1.91
N GLU A 53 -12.04 6.99 1.11
CA GLU A 53 -11.71 7.24 -0.30
C GLU A 53 -10.36 7.95 -0.48
N ARG A 54 -9.99 8.83 0.46
CA ARG A 54 -8.69 9.52 0.43
C ARG A 54 -7.53 8.61 0.77
N ASP A 55 -7.75 7.54 1.53
CA ASP A 55 -6.72 6.52 1.75
C ASP A 55 -6.43 5.76 0.45
N LEU A 56 -7.47 5.50 -0.36
CA LEU A 56 -7.34 4.83 -1.66
C LEU A 56 -6.54 5.65 -2.69
N ASP A 57 -6.42 6.96 -2.48
CA ASP A 57 -5.63 7.86 -3.32
C ASP A 57 -4.15 7.46 -3.37
N PHE A 58 -3.63 6.86 -2.30
CA PHE A 58 -2.28 6.31 -2.26
C PHE A 58 -2.05 5.30 -3.38
N PHE A 59 -2.99 4.36 -3.57
CA PHE A 59 -2.89 3.32 -4.58
C PHE A 59 -3.17 3.86 -5.99
N ARG A 60 -4.00 4.90 -6.12
CA ARG A 60 -4.18 5.61 -7.41
C ARG A 60 -2.85 6.24 -7.84
N LYS A 61 -2.23 7.04 -6.96
CA LYS A 61 -0.91 7.66 -7.19
C LYS A 61 0.17 6.62 -7.48
N ALA A 62 0.17 5.49 -6.78
CA ALA A 62 1.11 4.40 -7.02
C ALA A 62 0.96 3.84 -8.45
N ARG A 63 -0.28 3.56 -8.89
CA ARG A 63 -0.56 3.07 -10.26
C ARG A 63 -0.15 4.08 -11.33
N GLU A 64 -0.38 5.37 -11.10
CA GLU A 64 0.06 6.45 -12.00
C GLU A 64 1.60 6.49 -12.16
N ARG A 65 2.34 6.04 -11.14
CA ARG A 65 3.80 5.88 -11.16
C ARG A 65 4.25 4.52 -11.71
N GLY A 66 3.34 3.71 -12.25
CA GLY A 66 3.66 2.40 -12.82
C GLY A 66 3.76 1.25 -11.80
N TRP A 67 3.31 1.44 -10.56
CA TRP A 67 3.23 0.33 -9.61
C TRP A 67 2.04 -0.58 -9.91
N ILE A 68 2.26 -1.89 -9.82
CA ILE A 68 1.21 -2.89 -9.83
C ILE A 68 0.72 -3.06 -8.39
N CYS A 69 -0.56 -2.73 -8.15
CA CYS A 69 -1.19 -2.74 -6.82
C CYS A 69 -2.32 -3.78 -6.78
N GLU A 70 -2.24 -4.73 -5.87
CA GLU A 70 -3.18 -5.85 -5.70
C GLU A 70 -3.65 -5.92 -4.25
N GLU A 71 -4.96 -5.93 -4.01
CA GLU A 71 -5.51 -6.21 -2.68
C GLU A 71 -5.40 -7.72 -2.43
N ILE A 72 -4.82 -8.08 -1.28
CA ILE A 72 -4.52 -9.48 -0.91
C ILE A 72 -5.21 -9.91 0.38
N VAL A 73 -5.71 -8.96 1.18
CA VAL A 73 -6.43 -9.21 2.43
C VAL A 73 -7.51 -8.15 2.61
N THR A 74 -8.71 -8.58 2.99
CA THR A 74 -9.77 -7.72 3.51
C THR A 74 -10.48 -8.50 4.61
N GLU A 75 -10.13 -8.24 5.87
CA GLU A 75 -10.61 -9.04 7.00
C GLU A 75 -10.98 -8.15 8.19
N LYS A 76 -11.95 -8.59 8.99
CA LYS A 76 -12.40 -7.88 10.19
C LYS A 76 -11.67 -8.38 11.42
N PHE A 77 -11.21 -7.44 12.24
CA PHE A 77 -10.57 -7.66 13.52
C PHE A 77 -11.22 -6.78 14.59
N PRO A 78 -11.08 -7.11 15.89
CA PRO A 78 -11.48 -6.19 16.95
C PRO A 78 -10.85 -4.81 16.72
N PRO A 79 -11.62 -3.71 16.83
CA PRO A 79 -11.10 -2.38 16.56
C PRO A 79 -9.94 -2.06 17.52
N MET A 80 -8.85 -1.54 16.96
CA MET A 80 -7.65 -1.23 17.76
C MET A 80 -7.90 -0.15 18.82
N PHE A 81 -8.86 0.76 18.57
CA PHE A 81 -9.22 1.87 19.46
C PHE A 81 -10.74 1.93 19.64
N PRO A 82 -11.37 1.15 20.52
CA PRO A 82 -12.83 1.01 20.60
C PRO A 82 -13.60 2.33 20.70
N GLU A 83 -13.04 3.33 21.38
CA GLU A 83 -13.71 4.60 21.70
C GLU A 83 -13.66 5.64 20.57
N ASP A 84 -12.87 5.42 19.53
CA ASP A 84 -12.75 6.37 18.43
C ASP A 84 -14.08 6.48 17.63
N PRO A 85 -14.44 7.67 17.16
CA PRO A 85 -15.72 7.90 16.47
C PRO A 85 -15.78 7.26 15.08
N GLY A 86 -16.98 6.90 14.65
CA GLY A 86 -17.26 6.33 13.32
C GLY A 86 -17.85 4.93 13.37
N GLU A 87 -18.14 4.36 12.21
CA GLU A 87 -18.71 3.01 12.11
C GLU A 87 -17.65 1.95 12.48
N GLU A 88 -17.90 1.19 13.54
CA GLU A 88 -16.98 0.17 14.07
C GLU A 88 -16.59 -0.85 13.00
N GLU A 89 -17.55 -1.27 12.17
CA GLU A 89 -17.33 -2.20 11.06
C GLU A 89 -16.23 -1.73 10.10
N VAL A 90 -16.20 -0.44 9.79
CA VAL A 90 -15.17 0.16 8.92
C VAL A 90 -13.83 0.26 9.64
N ARG A 91 -13.86 0.54 10.95
CA ARG A 91 -12.69 0.68 11.83
C ARG A 91 -12.11 -0.66 12.30
N ALA A 92 -12.85 -1.74 12.09
CA ALA A 92 -12.48 -3.13 12.36
C ALA A 92 -11.89 -3.80 11.10
N THR A 93 -12.15 -3.25 9.91
CA THR A 93 -11.72 -3.86 8.66
C THR A 93 -10.28 -3.47 8.34
N VAL A 94 -9.39 -4.46 8.35
CA VAL A 94 -8.01 -4.33 7.90
C VAL A 94 -7.94 -4.68 6.42
N HIS A 95 -7.36 -3.77 5.65
CA HIS A 95 -7.04 -3.96 4.24
C HIS A 95 -5.55 -4.25 4.10
N GLY A 96 -5.21 -5.25 3.30
CA GLY A 96 -3.84 -5.62 2.96
C GLY A 96 -3.62 -5.56 1.46
N TRP A 97 -2.58 -4.86 1.03
CA TRP A 97 -2.22 -4.66 -0.36
C TRP A 97 -0.78 -5.09 -0.62
N ARG A 98 -0.57 -5.69 -1.79
CA ARG A 98 0.73 -6.04 -2.35
C ARG A 98 1.05 -5.11 -3.51
N LEU A 99 2.18 -4.41 -3.40
CA LEU A 99 2.68 -3.47 -4.39
C LEU A 99 4.04 -3.95 -4.92
N ARG A 100 4.22 -3.86 -6.24
CA ARG A 100 5.46 -4.17 -6.94
C ARG A 100 5.69 -3.15 -8.05
N LYS A 101 6.94 -2.79 -8.30
CA LYS A 101 7.31 -1.92 -9.44
C LYS A 101 6.95 -2.64 -10.75
N GLY A 102 6.24 -1.95 -11.65
CA GLY A 102 6.02 -2.45 -13.00
C GLY A 102 7.33 -2.51 -13.78
N HIS A 103 7.38 -3.35 -14.81
CA HIS A 103 8.46 -3.22 -15.80
C HIS A 103 8.24 -1.93 -16.59
N PRO A 104 9.30 -1.15 -16.87
CA PRO A 104 9.18 -0.07 -17.83
C PRO A 104 8.72 -0.66 -19.16
N SER A 105 7.54 -0.27 -19.62
CA SER A 105 7.15 -0.47 -21.02
C SER A 105 8.25 0.15 -21.87
N GLY A 106 8.95 -0.63 -22.68
CA GLY A 106 10.02 -0.12 -23.53
C GLY A 106 9.55 1.09 -24.32
N SER A 107 10.28 2.20 -24.16
CA SER A 107 10.18 3.39 -25.01
C SER A 107 10.58 3.08 -26.45
#